data_AF-A0AAV4BT79-F1
#
_entry.id   AF-A0AAV4BT79-F1
#
_cell.length_a   1.000
_cell.length_b   1.000
_cell.length_c   1.000
_cell.angle_alpha   90.00
_cell.angle_beta   90.00
_cell.angle_gamma   90.00
#
_symmetry.space_group_name_H-M   'P 1'
#
loop_
_entity.id
_entity.type
_entity.pdbx_description
1 polymer ?
#
loop_
_entity_poly.entity_id
_entity_poly.type
_entity_poly.pdbx_seq_one_letter_code
_entity_poly.pdbx_strand_id
1 'polypeptide(L)'
;MEVVRGELSQLVDRQVNLEKKYQSVLAKKMELIGSTKNPQKLLDVEKEILSTGGELKNSTHVFGRTLRQNPLTSDNLVKIQEDRTFVEHVMGETMSELVQTCSFETLLEAVKAERQRKSSLQSTIQKEQDGRKRVRELQKQLLDIKKEKELEIQQRNEMISHLKDQLQEMKAKTNMEGKYIKKCAEVAVAQSQKRCFISEKDMKEEIERLKRKIDEENRANQEIVSYLNNHQADLEKKLDFWIEKYERDKEAKQKELDTLKQTKAKDLEKLQELTKLYKEYEQIVVEDRIEKEKARRKAEQEAIELRSAIRLQAWWRGVMVRKGFGPFGKKKKGKGKKGKKGKKGKKK
;
A
#
# COMPACT_ATOMS: atom_id res chain seq x y z
N MET A 1 9.46 11.49 123.18
CA MET A 1 10.55 12.23 122.51
C MET A 1 11.69 11.28 122.12
N GLU A 2 12.25 10.50 123.06
CA GLU A 2 13.39 9.60 122.78
C GLU A 2 13.10 8.48 121.78
N VAL A 3 11.91 7.86 121.84
CA VAL A 3 11.51 6.78 120.91
C VAL A 3 11.48 7.26 119.45
N VAL A 4 10.86 8.41 119.19
CA VAL A 4 10.77 9.02 117.84
C VAL A 4 12.15 9.41 117.30
N ARG A 5 13.06 9.86 118.17
CA ARG A 5 14.43 10.22 117.80
C ARG A 5 15.27 8.98 117.45
N GLY A 6 15.08 7.88 118.18
CA GLY A 6 15.74 6.60 117.92
C GLY A 6 15.33 5.96 116.59
N GLU A 7 14.03 5.94 116.29
CA GLU A 7 13.50 5.41 115.03
C GLU A 7 13.98 6.21 113.81
N LEU A 8 14.05 7.54 113.93
CA LEU A 8 14.55 8.39 112.85
C LEU A 8 16.05 8.16 112.60
N SER A 9 16.84 7.99 113.66
CA SER A 9 18.27 7.68 113.55
C SER A 9 18.52 6.37 112.80
N GLN A 10 17.78 5.31 113.15
CA GLN A 10 17.89 4.02 112.47
C GLN A 10 17.51 4.11 110.98
N LEU A 11 16.54 4.96 110.64
CA LEU A 11 16.10 5.19 109.27
C LEU A 11 17.14 5.96 108.45
N VAL A 12 17.80 6.96 109.07
CA VAL A 12 18.93 7.69 108.48
C VAL A 12 20.09 6.73 108.23
N ASP A 13 20.47 5.93 109.22
CA ASP A 13 21.59 4.98 109.11
C ASP A 13 21.33 3.95 107.99
N ARG A 14 20.10 3.44 107.89
CA ARG A 14 19.70 2.53 106.81
C ARG A 14 19.78 3.18 105.43
N GLN A 15 19.34 4.43 105.30
CA GLN A 15 19.42 5.19 104.05
C GLN A 15 20.88 5.43 103.63
N VAL A 16 21.71 5.90 104.56
CA VAL A 16 23.15 6.14 104.32
C VAL A 16 23.85 4.84 103.91
N ASN A 17 23.52 3.72 104.54
CA ASN A 17 24.09 2.42 104.19
C ASN A 17 23.68 1.95 102.78
N LEU A 18 22.44 2.19 102.37
CA LEU A 18 21.97 1.86 101.02
C LEU A 18 22.58 2.77 99.96
N GLU A 19 22.79 4.05 100.25
CA GLU A 19 23.50 4.98 99.36
C GLU A 19 24.96 4.55 99.16
N LYS A 20 25.67 4.20 100.24
CA LYS A 20 27.02 3.65 100.17
C LYS A 20 27.08 2.35 99.37
N LYS A 21 26.13 1.45 99.59
CA LYS A 21 26.02 0.18 98.83
C LYS A 21 25.80 0.46 97.34
N TYR A 22 24.88 1.35 96.98
CA TYR A 22 24.62 1.72 95.59
C TYR A 22 25.84 2.36 94.91
N GLN A 23 26.54 3.27 95.60
CA GLN A 23 27.79 3.87 95.11
C GLN A 23 28.88 2.81 94.89
N SER A 24 29.02 1.85 95.81
CA SER A 24 29.98 0.75 95.68
C SER A 24 29.67 -0.15 94.46
N VAL A 25 28.40 -0.50 94.23
CA VAL A 25 28.01 -1.32 93.08
C VAL A 25 28.18 -0.54 91.76
N LEU A 26 27.92 0.79 91.75
CA LEU A 26 28.22 1.64 90.60
C LEU A 26 29.73 1.70 90.28
N ALA A 27 30.58 1.85 91.29
CA ALA A 27 32.02 1.81 91.12
C ALA A 27 32.49 0.46 90.55
N LYS A 28 31.94 -0.65 91.07
CA LYS A 28 32.18 -2.01 90.56
C LYS A 28 31.77 -2.16 89.08
N LYS A 29 30.67 -1.52 88.62
CA LYS A 29 30.31 -1.50 87.19
C LYS A 29 31.32 -0.73 86.34
N MET A 30 31.78 0.43 86.81
CA MET A 30 32.78 1.22 86.07
C MET A 30 34.10 0.47 85.91
N GLU A 31 34.56 -0.21 86.97
CA GLU A 31 35.76 -1.06 86.91
C GLU A 31 35.59 -2.26 85.96
N LEU A 32 34.42 -2.93 86.01
CA LEU A 32 34.16 -4.09 85.16
C LEU A 32 34.02 -3.73 83.67
N ILE A 33 33.44 -2.58 83.33
CA ILE A 33 33.38 -2.08 81.94
C ILE A 33 34.79 -1.88 81.38
N GLY A 34 35.74 -1.41 82.19
CA GLY A 34 37.14 -1.25 81.79
C GLY A 34 37.95 -2.55 81.77
N SER A 35 37.60 -3.54 82.60
CA SER A 35 38.43 -4.72 82.86
C SER A 35 37.97 -6.01 82.15
N THR A 36 36.67 -6.18 81.88
CA THR A 36 36.15 -7.43 81.30
C THR A 36 35.16 -7.21 80.16
N LYS A 37 35.30 -8.01 79.10
CA LYS A 37 34.33 -8.11 77.99
C LYS A 37 33.33 -9.25 78.19
N ASN A 38 33.34 -9.91 79.35
CA ASN A 38 32.43 -11.03 79.62
C ASN A 38 30.98 -10.51 79.74
N PRO A 39 30.07 -10.88 78.82
CA PRO A 39 28.70 -10.37 78.80
C PRO A 39 27.92 -10.73 80.07
N GLN A 40 28.16 -11.91 80.64
CA GLN A 40 27.41 -12.41 81.80
C GLN A 40 27.74 -11.61 83.06
N LYS A 41 29.03 -11.31 83.30
CA LYS A 41 29.45 -10.51 84.46
C LYS A 41 28.95 -9.06 84.39
N LEU A 42 28.87 -8.49 83.18
CA LEU A 42 28.31 -7.16 82.97
C LEU A 42 26.80 -7.14 83.21
N LEU A 43 26.07 -8.16 82.74
CA LEU A 43 24.64 -8.33 83.00
C LEU A 43 24.33 -8.56 84.49
N ASP A 44 25.16 -9.32 85.21
CA ASP A 44 24.93 -9.61 86.63
C ASP A 44 25.13 -8.36 87.50
N VAL A 45 26.14 -7.53 87.19
CA VAL A 45 26.34 -6.24 87.89
C VAL A 45 25.28 -5.22 87.49
N GLU A 46 24.79 -5.25 86.25
CA GLU A 46 23.65 -4.42 85.85
C GLU A 46 22.36 -4.79 86.62
N LYS A 47 22.11 -6.08 86.83
CA LYS A 47 21.02 -6.54 87.71
C LYS A 47 21.23 -6.12 89.17
N GLU A 48 22.46 -6.19 89.68
CA GLU A 48 22.81 -5.76 91.04
C GLU A 48 22.55 -4.26 91.24
N ILE A 49 22.85 -3.43 90.25
CA ILE A 49 22.53 -1.98 90.26
C ILE A 49 21.04 -1.74 90.24
N LEU A 50 20.30 -2.43 89.36
CA LEU A 50 18.85 -2.27 89.29
C LEU A 50 18.18 -2.68 90.61
N SER A 51 18.66 -3.77 91.23
CA SER A 51 18.16 -4.24 92.53
C SER A 51 18.47 -3.25 93.65
N THR A 52 19.75 -2.87 93.83
CA THR A 52 20.18 -1.93 94.88
C THR A 52 19.58 -0.52 94.69
N GLY A 53 19.43 -0.08 93.44
CA GLY A 53 18.73 1.17 93.11
C GLY A 53 17.24 1.10 93.44
N GLY A 54 16.59 -0.06 93.24
CA GLY A 54 15.23 -0.32 93.68
C GLY A 54 15.07 -0.27 95.20
N GLU A 55 15.96 -0.93 95.95
CA GLU A 55 16.01 -0.91 97.41
C GLU A 55 16.20 0.51 97.96
N LEU A 56 17.15 1.27 97.39
CA LEU A 56 17.43 2.65 97.78
C LEU A 56 16.22 3.56 97.50
N LYS A 57 15.57 3.42 96.34
CA LYS A 57 14.36 4.18 96.01
C LYS A 57 13.23 3.90 96.99
N ASN A 58 13.02 2.64 97.34
CA ASN A 58 12.02 2.23 98.33
C ASN A 58 12.35 2.77 99.73
N SER A 59 13.60 2.68 100.16
CA SER A 59 14.07 3.23 101.44
C SER A 59 13.86 4.75 101.51
N THR A 60 14.22 5.47 100.44
CA THR A 60 14.03 6.92 100.35
C THR A 60 12.54 7.30 100.45
N HIS A 61 11.67 6.51 99.84
CA HIS A 61 10.22 6.71 99.93
C HIS A 61 9.69 6.47 101.36
N VAL A 62 10.13 5.40 102.02
CA VAL A 62 9.78 5.12 103.42
C VAL A 62 10.30 6.22 104.33
N PHE A 63 11.56 6.64 104.16
CA PHE A 63 12.19 7.73 104.89
C PHE A 63 11.40 9.04 104.78
N GLY A 64 11.08 9.48 103.57
CA GLY A 64 10.31 10.69 103.34
C GLY A 64 8.86 10.62 103.84
N ARG A 65 8.26 9.42 103.92
CA ARG A 65 6.94 9.23 104.53
C ARG A 65 7.01 9.34 106.04
N THR A 66 7.97 8.66 106.67
CA THR A 66 8.15 8.68 108.14
C THR A 66 8.46 10.08 108.65
N LEU A 67 9.31 10.83 107.93
CA LEU A 67 9.57 12.24 108.26
C LEU A 67 8.31 13.11 108.23
N ARG A 68 7.44 12.93 107.23
CA ARG A 68 6.17 13.68 107.12
C ARG A 68 5.15 13.27 108.19
N GLN A 69 5.19 12.02 108.63
CA GLN A 69 4.30 11.51 109.67
C GLN A 69 4.84 11.74 111.08
N ASN A 70 6.00 12.38 111.22
CA ASN A 70 6.59 12.65 112.52
C ASN A 70 5.73 13.68 113.29
N PRO A 71 5.27 13.35 114.51
CA PRO A 71 4.44 14.25 115.32
C PRO A 71 5.17 15.55 115.75
N LEU A 72 6.50 15.61 115.60
CA LEU A 72 7.34 16.76 115.94
C LEU A 72 7.73 17.63 114.72
N THR A 73 7.02 17.51 113.60
CA THR A 73 7.22 18.47 112.50
C THR A 73 6.69 19.85 112.88
N SER A 74 7.29 20.89 112.32
CA SER A 74 6.87 22.28 112.55
C SER A 74 5.37 22.46 112.29
N ASP A 75 4.85 21.90 111.20
CA ASP A 75 3.44 22.03 110.83
C ASP A 75 2.52 21.33 111.83
N ASN A 76 2.91 20.15 112.34
CA ASN A 76 2.12 19.44 113.35
C ASN A 76 2.11 20.20 114.67
N LEU A 77 3.24 20.79 115.08
CA LEU A 77 3.32 21.60 116.29
C LEU A 77 2.48 22.88 116.19
N VAL A 78 2.51 23.56 115.05
CA VAL A 78 1.67 24.73 114.78
C VAL A 78 0.20 24.35 114.87
N LYS A 79 -0.21 23.28 114.18
CA LYS A 79 -1.59 22.80 114.23
C LYS A 79 -2.03 22.43 115.65
N ILE A 80 -1.20 21.70 116.40
CA ILE A 80 -1.51 21.33 117.80
C ILE A 80 -1.73 22.57 118.65
N GLN A 81 -0.91 23.62 118.45
CA GLN A 81 -1.06 24.87 119.17
C GLN A 81 -2.35 25.61 118.76
N GLU A 82 -2.69 25.65 117.48
CA GLU A 82 -3.95 26.21 116.97
C GLU A 82 -5.17 25.46 117.54
N ASP A 83 -5.16 24.12 117.48
CA ASP A 83 -6.22 23.26 118.02
C ASP A 83 -6.38 23.47 119.53
N ARG A 84 -5.26 23.59 120.27
CA ARG A 84 -5.27 23.88 121.71
C ARG A 84 -5.88 25.24 121.99
N THR A 85 -5.42 26.29 121.32
CA THR A 85 -5.94 27.66 121.51
C THR A 85 -7.42 27.75 121.15
N PHE A 86 -7.86 27.05 120.10
CA PHE A 86 -9.27 26.94 119.74
C PHE A 86 -10.10 26.28 120.84
N VAL A 87 -9.66 25.12 121.36
CA VAL A 87 -10.38 24.42 122.44
C VAL A 87 -10.42 25.26 123.71
N GLU A 88 -9.30 25.89 124.08
CA GLU A 88 -9.21 26.77 125.24
C GLU A 88 -10.19 27.96 125.14
N HIS A 89 -10.26 28.58 123.96
CA HIS A 89 -11.20 29.66 123.69
C HIS A 89 -12.67 29.20 123.79
N VAL A 90 -13.05 28.14 123.07
CA VAL A 90 -14.43 27.62 123.09
C VAL A 90 -14.86 27.18 124.48
N MET A 91 -13.97 26.50 125.22
CA MET A 91 -14.26 26.06 126.60
C MET A 91 -14.35 27.25 127.56
N GLY A 92 -13.50 28.26 127.41
CA GLY A 92 -13.54 29.49 128.20
C GLY A 92 -14.84 30.28 127.99
N GLU A 93 -15.28 30.42 126.74
CA GLU A 93 -16.55 31.07 126.42
C GLU A 93 -17.74 30.26 126.92
N THR A 94 -17.74 28.94 126.73
CA THR A 94 -18.82 28.04 127.21
C THR A 94 -18.93 28.07 128.74
N MET A 95 -17.80 28.07 129.45
CA MET A 95 -17.79 28.15 130.91
C MET A 95 -18.33 29.49 131.40
N SER A 96 -17.99 30.58 130.71
CA SER A 96 -18.52 31.92 130.99
C SER A 96 -20.04 31.99 130.73
N GLU A 97 -20.49 31.43 129.60
CA GLU A 97 -21.91 31.33 129.22
C GLU A 97 -22.72 30.52 130.26
N LEU A 98 -22.19 29.37 130.71
CA LEU A 98 -22.81 28.51 131.73
C LEU A 98 -23.02 29.25 133.06
N VAL A 99 -22.00 29.99 133.52
CA VAL A 99 -22.07 30.74 134.78
C VAL A 99 -23.04 31.92 134.67
N GLN A 100 -23.07 32.62 133.53
CA GLN A 100 -23.86 33.84 133.38
C GLN A 100 -25.32 33.58 133.00
N THR A 101 -25.58 32.56 132.19
CA THR A 101 -26.87 32.35 131.51
C THR A 101 -27.41 30.92 131.61
N CYS A 102 -26.63 29.98 132.18
CA CYS A 102 -26.95 28.55 132.25
C CYS A 102 -27.24 27.90 130.87
N SER A 103 -26.57 28.40 129.83
CA SER A 103 -26.66 27.92 128.44
C SER A 103 -25.30 27.39 127.94
N PHE A 104 -25.28 26.70 126.80
CA PHE A 104 -24.09 26.17 126.13
C PHE A 104 -24.16 26.29 124.59
N GLU A 105 -24.87 27.29 124.07
CA GLU A 105 -25.07 27.46 122.63
C GLU A 105 -23.74 27.76 121.92
N THR A 106 -22.79 28.43 122.57
CA THR A 106 -21.44 28.70 122.01
C THR A 106 -20.74 27.40 121.57
N LEU A 107 -20.81 26.36 122.41
CA LEU A 107 -20.26 25.05 122.08
C LEU A 107 -21.03 24.38 120.92
N LEU A 108 -22.35 24.49 120.89
CA LEU A 108 -23.18 23.95 119.82
C LEU A 108 -22.85 24.59 118.47
N GLU A 109 -22.73 25.92 118.41
CA GLU A 109 -22.35 26.65 117.20
C GLU A 109 -20.93 26.31 116.75
N ALA A 110 -19.96 26.26 117.67
CA ALA A 110 -18.59 25.86 117.35
C ALA A 110 -18.52 24.45 116.75
N VAL A 111 -19.25 23.48 117.32
CA VAL A 111 -19.33 22.11 116.79
C VAL A 111 -20.02 22.05 115.43
N LYS A 112 -21.12 22.82 115.22
CA LYS A 112 -21.80 22.91 113.92
C LYS A 112 -20.85 23.50 112.86
N ALA A 113 -20.13 24.57 113.19
CA ALA A 113 -19.17 25.23 112.30
C ALA A 113 -18.01 24.28 111.93
N GLU A 114 -17.43 23.55 112.90
CA GLU A 114 -16.37 22.57 112.63
C GLU A 114 -16.86 21.39 111.79
N ARG A 115 -18.08 20.89 112.03
CA ARG A 115 -18.69 19.86 111.16
C ARG A 115 -18.85 20.36 109.73
N GLN A 116 -19.30 21.60 109.53
CA GLN A 116 -19.44 22.21 108.21
C GLN A 116 -18.09 22.43 107.52
N ARG A 117 -17.08 22.90 108.27
CA ARG A 117 -15.72 23.09 107.79
C ARG A 117 -15.12 21.76 107.33
N LYS A 118 -15.27 20.70 108.15
CA LYS A 118 -14.83 19.34 107.82
C LYS A 118 -15.52 18.80 106.56
N SER A 119 -16.83 18.94 106.44
CA SER A 119 -17.59 18.52 105.25
C SER A 119 -17.13 19.25 103.98
N SER A 120 -16.95 20.58 104.07
CA SER A 120 -16.46 21.42 102.96
C SER A 120 -15.04 21.03 102.51
N LEU A 121 -14.15 20.74 103.47
CA LEU A 121 -12.80 20.24 103.18
C LEU A 121 -12.87 18.87 102.49
N GLN A 122 -13.71 17.96 102.96
CA GLN A 122 -13.88 16.63 102.35
C GLN A 122 -14.40 16.73 100.90
N SER A 123 -15.38 17.61 100.66
CA SER A 123 -15.88 17.89 99.30
C SER A 123 -14.78 18.46 98.39
N THR A 124 -13.96 19.37 98.92
CA THR A 124 -12.82 19.95 98.19
C THR A 124 -11.78 18.89 97.83
N ILE A 125 -11.43 18.01 98.77
CA ILE A 125 -10.51 16.88 98.54
C ILE A 125 -11.07 15.95 97.46
N GLN A 126 -12.35 15.60 97.51
CA GLN A 126 -12.96 14.72 96.51
C GLN A 126 -12.94 15.35 95.10
N LYS A 127 -13.31 16.64 94.99
CA LYS A 127 -13.26 17.38 93.72
C LYS A 127 -11.85 17.44 93.15
N GLU A 128 -10.86 17.64 94.01
CA GLU A 128 -9.45 17.67 93.61
C GLU A 128 -8.98 16.30 93.08
N GLN A 129 -9.33 15.21 93.78
CA GLN A 129 -8.99 13.85 93.35
C GLN A 129 -9.64 13.49 92.02
N ASP A 130 -10.91 13.82 91.82
CA ASP A 130 -11.62 13.58 90.58
C ASP A 130 -11.09 14.47 89.45
N GLY A 131 -10.72 15.71 89.75
CA GLY A 131 -9.99 16.60 88.85
C GLY A 131 -8.66 15.99 88.39
N ARG A 132 -7.85 15.48 89.32
CA ARG A 132 -6.58 14.80 89.01
C ARG A 132 -6.77 13.54 88.17
N LYS A 133 -7.84 12.77 88.41
CA LYS A 133 -8.17 11.60 87.58
C LYS A 133 -8.53 12.05 86.16
N ARG A 134 -9.36 13.07 86.02
CA ARG A 134 -9.79 13.60 84.72
C ARG A 134 -8.64 14.20 83.92
N VAL A 135 -7.73 14.93 84.57
CA VAL A 135 -6.51 15.45 83.92
C VAL A 135 -5.64 14.31 83.39
N ARG A 136 -5.41 13.25 84.18
CA ARG A 136 -4.64 12.09 83.73
C ARG A 136 -5.28 11.37 82.55
N GLU A 137 -6.59 11.20 82.58
CA GLU A 137 -7.34 10.59 81.47
C GLU A 137 -7.24 11.44 80.20
N LEU A 138 -7.45 12.76 80.30
CA LEU A 138 -7.30 13.67 79.16
C LEU A 138 -5.87 13.69 78.62
N GLN A 139 -4.86 13.68 79.48
CA GLN A 139 -3.45 13.58 79.05
C GLN A 139 -3.17 12.29 78.28
N LYS A 140 -3.75 11.16 78.72
CA LYS A 140 -3.65 9.88 78.02
C LYS A 140 -4.34 9.94 76.65
N GLN A 141 -5.58 10.42 76.59
CA GLN A 141 -6.32 10.56 75.34
C GLN A 141 -5.59 11.47 74.34
N LEU A 142 -5.00 12.57 74.82
CA LEU A 142 -4.23 13.48 73.98
C LEU A 142 -2.97 12.80 73.42
N LEU A 143 -2.28 11.98 74.22
CA LEU A 143 -1.14 11.20 73.76
C LEU A 143 -1.57 10.14 72.72
N ASP A 144 -2.67 9.44 72.95
CA ASP A 144 -3.18 8.40 72.06
C ASP A 144 -3.61 9.00 70.71
N ILE A 145 -4.34 10.13 70.73
CA ILE A 145 -4.70 10.88 69.51
C ILE A 145 -3.46 11.34 68.77
N LYS A 146 -2.44 11.86 69.46
CA LYS A 146 -1.17 12.26 68.81
C LYS A 146 -0.51 11.09 68.09
N LYS A 147 -0.44 9.92 68.72
CA LYS A 147 0.14 8.71 68.11
C LYS A 147 -0.67 8.26 66.90
N GLU A 148 -2.00 8.25 67.02
CA GLU A 148 -2.89 7.89 65.91
C GLU A 148 -2.69 8.84 64.71
N LYS A 149 -2.63 10.14 64.96
CA LYS A 149 -2.44 11.14 63.90
C LYS A 149 -1.05 11.09 63.27
N GLU A 150 -0.01 10.81 64.05
CA GLU A 150 1.33 10.60 63.51
C GLU A 150 1.37 9.39 62.55
N LEU A 151 0.72 8.28 62.93
CA LEU A 151 0.63 7.08 62.11
C LEU A 151 -0.20 7.33 60.84
N GLU A 152 -1.30 8.08 60.94
CA GLU A 152 -2.11 8.48 59.78
C GLU A 152 -1.31 9.37 58.82
N ILE A 153 -0.50 10.30 59.33
CA ILE A 153 0.39 11.14 58.51
C ILE A 153 1.44 10.29 57.80
N GLN A 154 2.05 9.33 58.49
CA GLN A 154 3.03 8.41 57.89
C GLN A 154 2.41 7.60 56.75
N GLN A 155 1.25 6.99 56.97
CA GLN A 155 0.53 6.23 55.94
C GLN A 155 0.16 7.10 54.73
N ARG A 156 -0.30 8.33 54.96
CA ARG A 156 -0.60 9.28 53.86
C ARG A 156 0.66 9.67 53.09
N ASN A 157 1.79 9.88 53.77
CA ASN A 157 3.06 10.20 53.13
C ASN A 157 3.59 9.03 52.29
N GLU A 158 3.47 7.80 52.77
CA GLU A 158 3.81 6.59 52.01
C GLU A 158 2.94 6.47 50.75
N MET A 159 1.63 6.68 50.88
CA MET A 159 0.70 6.71 49.74
C MET A 159 1.08 7.78 48.72
N ILE A 160 1.41 9.00 49.18
CA ILE A 160 1.87 10.09 48.31
C ILE A 160 3.16 9.69 47.59
N SER A 161 4.10 9.04 48.26
CA SER A 161 5.33 8.56 47.62
C SER A 161 5.03 7.52 46.54
N HIS A 162 4.19 6.53 46.86
CA HIS A 162 3.80 5.49 45.92
C HIS A 162 3.10 6.06 44.67
N LEU A 163 2.17 7.00 44.86
CA LEU A 163 1.48 7.65 43.75
C LEU A 163 2.41 8.54 42.91
N LYS A 164 3.42 9.17 43.52
CA LYS A 164 4.46 9.91 42.78
C LYS A 164 5.29 8.99 41.91
N ASP A 165 5.70 7.84 42.43
CA ASP A 165 6.48 6.85 41.70
C ASP A 165 5.68 6.30 40.51
N GLN A 166 4.42 5.90 40.73
CA GLN A 166 3.52 5.47 39.65
C GLN A 166 3.33 6.55 38.57
N LEU A 167 3.16 7.81 38.98
CA LEU A 167 3.01 8.92 38.04
C LEU A 167 4.27 9.13 37.21
N GLN A 168 5.44 9.01 37.83
CA GLN A 168 6.72 9.15 37.14
C GLN A 168 6.98 7.99 36.17
N GLU A 169 6.67 6.76 36.56
CA GLU A 169 6.72 5.57 35.70
C GLU A 169 5.79 5.73 34.50
N MET A 170 4.52 6.09 34.73
CA MET A 170 3.54 6.33 33.67
C MET A 170 4.01 7.42 32.70
N LYS A 171 4.53 8.55 33.21
CA LYS A 171 5.08 9.62 32.36
C LYS A 171 6.25 9.14 31.50
N ALA A 172 7.17 8.37 32.08
CA ALA A 172 8.32 7.83 31.36
C ALA A 172 7.87 6.85 30.27
N LYS A 173 6.96 5.93 30.61
CA LYS A 173 6.40 4.94 29.69
C LYS A 173 5.65 5.59 28.53
N THR A 174 4.71 6.49 28.81
CA THR A 174 3.95 7.21 27.77
C THR A 174 4.86 8.04 26.87
N ASN A 175 5.91 8.68 27.42
CA ASN A 175 6.86 9.43 26.59
C ASN A 175 7.65 8.51 25.64
N MET A 176 8.13 7.37 26.16
CA MET A 176 8.86 6.37 25.38
C MET A 176 7.98 5.76 24.29
N GLU A 177 6.76 5.32 24.64
CA GLU A 177 5.77 4.79 23.72
C GLU A 177 5.39 5.81 22.65
N GLY A 178 5.16 7.07 23.04
CA GLY A 178 4.85 8.15 22.10
C GLY A 178 5.97 8.37 21.08
N LYS A 179 7.24 8.38 21.52
CA LYS A 179 8.41 8.46 20.62
C LYS A 179 8.51 7.25 19.70
N TYR A 180 8.29 6.06 20.23
CA TYR A 180 8.35 4.82 19.46
C TYR A 180 7.27 4.79 18.38
N ILE A 181 6.00 5.04 18.74
CA ILE A 181 4.87 5.08 17.81
C ILE A 181 5.10 6.14 16.73
N LYS A 182 5.54 7.34 17.12
CA LYS A 182 5.88 8.39 16.16
C LYS A 182 6.95 7.92 15.18
N LYS A 183 8.01 7.28 15.67
CA LYS A 183 9.09 6.78 14.80
C LYS A 183 8.61 5.67 13.87
N CYS A 184 7.79 4.74 14.36
CA CYS A 184 7.17 3.70 13.53
C CYS A 184 6.30 4.29 12.43
N ALA A 185 5.47 5.30 12.75
CA ALA A 185 4.63 5.99 11.78
C ALA A 185 5.48 6.72 10.72
N GLU A 186 6.52 7.46 11.13
CA GLU A 186 7.46 8.13 10.22
C GLU A 186 8.13 7.13 9.25
N VAL A 187 8.61 6.00 9.77
CA VAL A 187 9.25 4.96 8.96
C VAL A 187 8.24 4.31 8.00
N ALA A 188 7.02 4.01 8.46
CA ALA A 188 5.99 3.45 7.60
C ALA A 188 5.61 4.40 6.45
N VAL A 189 5.47 5.70 6.74
CA VAL A 189 5.20 6.72 5.73
C VAL A 189 6.38 6.81 4.74
N ALA A 190 7.61 6.92 5.24
CA ALA A 190 8.80 7.02 4.39
C ALA A 190 8.98 5.77 3.50
N GLN A 191 8.77 4.57 4.04
CA GLN A 191 8.82 3.32 3.29
C GLN A 191 7.74 3.29 2.20
N SER A 192 6.50 3.67 2.55
CA SER A 192 5.40 3.72 1.58
C SER A 192 5.69 4.71 0.46
N GLN A 193 6.13 5.93 0.80
CA GLN A 193 6.54 6.94 -0.17
C GLN A 193 7.66 6.43 -1.09
N LYS A 194 8.68 5.78 -0.53
CA LYS A 194 9.79 5.24 -1.33
C LYS A 194 9.32 4.14 -2.28
N ARG A 195 8.44 3.24 -1.83
CA ARG A 195 7.86 2.19 -2.66
C ARG A 195 7.01 2.78 -3.79
N CYS A 196 6.16 3.76 -3.49
CA CYS A 196 5.37 4.48 -4.49
C CYS A 196 6.28 5.18 -5.50
N PHE A 197 7.31 5.88 -5.04
CA PHE A 197 8.27 6.56 -5.92
C PHE A 197 8.99 5.60 -6.88
N ILE A 198 9.46 4.45 -6.39
CA ILE A 198 10.11 3.44 -7.23
C ILE A 198 9.11 2.91 -8.26
N SER A 199 7.91 2.50 -7.82
CA SER A 199 6.88 1.99 -8.72
C SER A 199 6.47 3.02 -9.78
N GLU A 200 6.33 4.29 -9.40
CA GLU A 200 6.01 5.37 -10.34
C GLU A 200 7.14 5.60 -11.34
N LYS A 201 8.40 5.55 -10.88
CA LYS A 201 9.57 5.65 -11.74
C LYS A 201 9.61 4.49 -12.75
N ASP A 202 9.44 3.25 -12.30
CA ASP A 202 9.46 2.07 -13.17
C ASP A 202 8.35 2.15 -14.24
N MET A 203 7.14 2.57 -13.84
CA MET A 203 6.03 2.77 -14.77
C MET A 203 6.32 3.89 -15.79
N LYS A 204 6.97 4.99 -15.36
CA LYS A 204 7.39 6.06 -16.29
C LYS A 204 8.44 5.57 -17.28
N GLU A 205 9.43 4.81 -16.82
CA GLU A 205 10.45 4.22 -17.68
C GLU A 205 9.83 3.25 -18.70
N GLU A 206 8.85 2.45 -18.28
CA GLU A 206 8.10 1.54 -19.15
C GLU A 206 7.25 2.30 -20.18
N ILE A 207 6.56 3.37 -19.78
CA ILE A 207 5.82 4.25 -20.71
C ILE A 207 6.75 4.82 -21.78
N GLU A 208 7.91 5.36 -21.39
CA GLU A 208 8.89 5.90 -22.35
C GLU A 208 9.48 4.81 -23.25
N ARG A 209 9.70 3.61 -22.72
CA ARG A 209 10.14 2.45 -23.51
C ARG A 209 9.08 2.04 -24.54
N LEU A 210 7.81 2.03 -24.16
CA LEU A 210 6.70 1.69 -25.06
C LEU A 210 6.50 2.76 -26.12
N LYS A 211 6.59 4.05 -25.78
CA LYS A 211 6.54 5.14 -26.76
C LYS A 211 7.61 4.98 -27.83
N ARG A 212 8.87 4.72 -27.43
CA ARG A 212 9.96 4.48 -28.39
C ARG A 212 9.65 3.31 -29.34
N LYS A 213 9.12 2.20 -28.82
CA LYS A 213 8.72 1.06 -29.66
C LYS A 213 7.59 1.41 -30.62
N ILE A 214 6.59 2.18 -30.17
CA ILE A 214 5.50 2.63 -31.04
C ILE A 214 6.04 3.49 -32.17
N ASP A 215 6.97 4.41 -31.87
CA ASP A 215 7.58 5.28 -32.88
C ASP A 215 8.42 4.47 -33.88
N GLU A 216 9.19 3.49 -33.42
CA GLU A 216 9.95 2.56 -34.25
C GLU A 216 9.05 1.75 -35.19
N GLU A 217 7.97 1.14 -34.67
CA GLU A 217 7.00 0.38 -35.45
C GLU A 217 6.25 1.27 -36.45
N ASN A 218 5.86 2.48 -36.04
CA ASN A 218 5.22 3.45 -36.94
C ASN A 218 6.15 3.81 -38.10
N ARG A 219 7.44 4.02 -37.84
CA ARG A 219 8.43 4.31 -38.88
C ARG A 219 8.62 3.12 -39.82
N ALA A 220 8.81 1.92 -39.28
CA ALA A 220 8.95 0.71 -40.08
C ALA A 220 7.72 0.47 -40.96
N ASN A 221 6.52 0.65 -40.40
CA ASN A 221 5.26 0.55 -41.15
C ASN A 221 5.17 1.62 -42.26
N GLN A 222 5.54 2.87 -41.98
CA GLN A 222 5.59 3.92 -43.02
C GLN A 222 6.54 3.55 -44.16
N GLU A 223 7.72 3.02 -43.86
CA GLU A 223 8.70 2.58 -44.86
C GLU A 223 8.16 1.40 -45.69
N ILE A 224 7.52 0.41 -45.05
CA ILE A 224 6.89 -0.73 -45.72
C ILE A 224 5.74 -0.26 -46.63
N VAL A 225 4.85 0.59 -46.13
CA VAL A 225 3.73 1.13 -46.92
C VAL A 225 4.24 1.93 -48.11
N SER A 226 5.27 2.77 -47.92
CA SER A 226 5.90 3.51 -49.02
C SER A 226 6.49 2.58 -50.07
N TYR A 227 7.18 1.50 -49.65
CA TYR A 227 7.73 0.51 -50.57
C TYR A 227 6.63 -0.20 -51.37
N LEU A 228 5.57 -0.66 -50.69
CA LEU A 228 4.45 -1.34 -51.34
C LEU A 228 3.71 -0.43 -52.33
N ASN A 229 3.45 0.82 -51.95
CA ASN A 229 2.82 1.80 -52.84
C ASN A 229 3.68 2.08 -54.08
N ASN A 230 5.00 2.25 -53.91
CA ASN A 230 5.92 2.45 -55.02
C ASN A 230 5.94 1.22 -55.94
N HIS A 231 6.00 0.01 -55.36
CA HIS A 231 5.99 -1.23 -56.13
C HIS A 231 4.68 -1.44 -56.88
N GLN A 232 3.55 -1.13 -56.24
CA GLN A 232 2.23 -1.16 -56.87
C GLN A 232 2.18 -0.19 -58.06
N ALA A 233 2.62 1.06 -57.88
CA ALA A 233 2.66 2.05 -58.95
C ALA A 233 3.54 1.60 -60.13
N ASP A 234 4.65 0.91 -59.86
CA ASP A 234 5.51 0.35 -60.92
C ASP A 234 4.86 -0.82 -61.66
N LEU A 235 4.09 -1.66 -60.96
CA LEU A 235 3.31 -2.73 -61.58
C LEU A 235 2.15 -2.17 -62.41
N GLU A 236 1.46 -1.14 -61.93
CA GLU A 236 0.40 -0.44 -62.66
C GLU A 236 0.95 0.14 -63.97
N LYS A 237 2.11 0.83 -63.94
CA LYS A 237 2.77 1.32 -65.17
C LYS A 237 3.11 0.20 -66.15
N LYS A 238 3.60 -0.95 -65.66
CA LYS A 238 3.89 -2.10 -66.51
C LYS A 238 2.62 -2.69 -67.11
N LEU A 239 1.54 -2.76 -66.33
CA LEU A 239 0.23 -3.22 -66.78
C LEU A 239 -0.29 -2.32 -67.90
N ASP A 240 -0.28 -1.00 -67.69
CA ASP A 240 -0.69 -0.01 -68.69
C ASP A 240 0.12 -0.16 -69.98
N PHE A 241 1.45 -0.28 -69.87
CA PHE A 241 2.32 -0.52 -71.02
C PHE A 241 1.95 -1.79 -71.79
N TRP A 242 1.67 -2.89 -71.09
CA TRP A 242 1.31 -4.16 -71.74
C TRP A 242 -0.09 -4.14 -72.35
N ILE A 243 -1.04 -3.45 -71.73
CA ILE A 243 -2.38 -3.22 -72.29
C ILE A 243 -2.26 -2.42 -73.58
N GLU A 244 -1.53 -1.31 -73.55
CA GLU A 244 -1.35 -0.44 -74.72
C GLU A 244 -0.63 -1.18 -75.86
N LYS A 245 0.42 -1.94 -75.52
CA LYS A 245 1.12 -2.78 -76.51
C LYS A 245 0.20 -3.85 -77.09
N TYR A 246 -0.57 -4.55 -76.26
CA TYR A 246 -1.51 -5.58 -76.70
C TYR A 246 -2.54 -5.01 -77.66
N GLU A 247 -3.17 -3.88 -77.34
CA GLU A 247 -4.14 -3.24 -78.24
C GLU A 247 -3.47 -2.75 -79.53
N ARG A 248 -2.26 -2.15 -79.47
CA ARG A 248 -1.49 -1.78 -80.67
C ARG A 248 -1.19 -2.98 -81.57
N ASP A 249 -0.66 -4.07 -81.00
CA ASP A 249 -0.30 -5.29 -81.74
C ASP A 249 -1.54 -5.98 -82.32
N LYS A 250 -2.63 -6.03 -81.55
CA LYS A 250 -3.94 -6.56 -81.98
C LYS A 250 -4.52 -5.75 -83.13
N GLU A 251 -4.51 -4.42 -83.06
CA GLU A 251 -4.92 -3.55 -84.16
C GLU A 251 -4.04 -3.73 -85.41
N ALA A 252 -2.72 -3.85 -85.24
CA ALA A 252 -1.80 -4.11 -86.35
C ALA A 252 -2.11 -5.45 -87.02
N LYS A 253 -2.31 -6.53 -86.23
CA LYS A 253 -2.69 -7.85 -86.75
C LYS A 253 -4.08 -7.85 -87.38
N GLN A 254 -5.03 -7.10 -86.84
CA GLN A 254 -6.35 -6.93 -87.45
C GLN A 254 -6.24 -6.23 -88.81
N LYS A 255 -5.42 -5.17 -88.91
CA LYS A 255 -5.13 -4.49 -90.19
C LYS A 255 -4.44 -5.42 -91.20
N GLU A 256 -3.45 -6.20 -90.79
CA GLU A 256 -2.81 -7.22 -91.65
C GLU A 256 -3.84 -8.25 -92.14
N LEU A 257 -4.71 -8.73 -91.25
CA LEU A 257 -5.75 -9.70 -91.59
C LEU A 257 -6.79 -9.12 -92.55
N ASP A 258 -7.18 -7.86 -92.36
CA ASP A 258 -8.12 -7.18 -93.25
C ASP A 258 -7.51 -6.88 -94.62
N THR A 259 -6.23 -6.50 -94.68
CA THR A 259 -5.52 -6.35 -95.97
C THR A 259 -5.39 -7.69 -96.70
N LEU A 260 -5.07 -8.79 -96.00
CA LEU A 260 -5.05 -10.14 -96.57
C LEU A 260 -6.43 -10.61 -97.05
N LYS A 261 -7.50 -10.28 -96.32
CA LYS A 261 -8.87 -10.55 -96.77
C LYS A 261 -9.20 -9.77 -98.04
N GLN A 262 -8.80 -8.51 -98.12
CA GLN A 262 -9.00 -7.67 -99.31
C GLN A 262 -8.20 -8.19 -100.51
N THR A 263 -6.93 -8.59 -100.33
CA THR A 263 -6.13 -9.17 -101.43
C THR A 263 -6.71 -10.49 -101.88
N LYS A 264 -7.08 -11.39 -100.96
CA LYS A 264 -7.78 -12.64 -101.28
C LYS A 264 -9.06 -12.40 -102.06
N ALA A 265 -9.87 -11.40 -101.66
CA ALA A 265 -11.09 -11.05 -102.38
C ALA A 265 -10.81 -10.55 -103.80
N LYS A 266 -9.82 -9.67 -103.97
CA LYS A 266 -9.37 -9.18 -105.30
C LYS A 266 -8.82 -10.30 -106.18
N ASP A 267 -8.04 -11.20 -105.62
CA ASP A 267 -7.48 -12.33 -106.36
C ASP A 267 -8.57 -13.34 -106.75
N LEU A 268 -9.57 -13.55 -105.88
CA LEU A 268 -10.75 -14.34 -106.19
C LEU A 268 -11.57 -13.72 -107.32
N GLU A 269 -11.77 -12.40 -107.31
CA GLU A 269 -12.45 -11.65 -108.37
C GLU A 269 -11.70 -11.79 -109.71
N LYS A 270 -10.38 -11.55 -109.72
CA LYS A 270 -9.54 -11.80 -110.90
C LYS A 270 -9.62 -13.23 -111.40
N LEU A 271 -9.59 -14.22 -110.49
CA LEU A 271 -9.71 -15.63 -110.88
C LEU A 271 -11.07 -15.91 -111.51
N GLN A 272 -12.15 -15.34 -110.98
CA GLN A 272 -13.48 -15.46 -111.55
C GLN A 272 -13.57 -14.81 -112.95
N GLU A 273 -12.98 -13.62 -113.12
CA GLU A 273 -12.86 -12.95 -114.42
C GLU A 273 -12.07 -13.79 -115.43
N LEU A 274 -10.87 -14.26 -115.06
CA LEU A 274 -10.07 -15.14 -115.92
C LEU A 274 -10.83 -16.43 -116.25
N THR A 275 -11.55 -17.02 -115.29
CA THR A 275 -12.35 -18.24 -115.53
C THR A 275 -13.48 -17.98 -116.52
N LYS A 276 -14.15 -16.82 -116.45
CA LYS A 276 -15.15 -16.41 -117.45
C LYS A 276 -14.50 -16.24 -118.82
N LEU A 277 -13.38 -15.52 -118.89
CA LEU A 277 -12.65 -15.27 -120.13
C LEU A 277 -12.13 -16.57 -120.76
N TYR A 278 -11.64 -17.51 -119.96
CA TYR A 278 -11.25 -18.84 -120.43
C TYR A 278 -12.44 -19.61 -121.02
N LYS A 279 -13.61 -19.57 -120.37
CA LYS A 279 -14.84 -20.17 -120.92
C LYS A 279 -15.28 -19.53 -122.22
N GLU A 280 -15.20 -18.20 -122.33
CA GLU A 280 -15.49 -17.46 -123.55
C GLU A 280 -14.52 -17.83 -124.68
N TYR A 281 -13.21 -17.86 -124.41
CA TYR A 281 -12.22 -18.30 -125.40
C TYR A 281 -12.38 -19.77 -125.78
N GLU A 282 -12.66 -20.66 -124.83
CA GLU A 282 -12.94 -22.07 -125.11
C GLU A 282 -14.17 -22.21 -126.01
N GLN A 283 -15.23 -21.44 -125.76
CA GLN A 283 -16.40 -21.38 -126.61
C GLN A 283 -16.06 -20.89 -128.02
N ILE A 284 -15.27 -19.81 -128.16
CA ILE A 284 -14.82 -19.30 -129.47
C ILE A 284 -13.96 -20.33 -130.21
N VAL A 285 -13.06 -21.05 -129.52
CA VAL A 285 -12.21 -22.09 -130.12
C VAL A 285 -13.04 -23.28 -130.57
N VAL A 286 -14.04 -23.69 -129.76
CA VAL A 286 -14.99 -24.74 -130.13
C VAL A 286 -15.83 -24.30 -131.33
N GLU A 287 -16.30 -23.05 -131.35
CA GLU A 287 -17.04 -22.47 -132.48
C GLU A 287 -16.18 -22.43 -133.76
N ASP A 288 -14.95 -21.92 -133.73
CA ASP A 288 -14.02 -21.93 -134.88
C ASP A 288 -13.71 -23.37 -135.35
N ARG A 289 -13.58 -24.32 -134.41
CA ARG A 289 -13.37 -25.74 -134.74
C ARG A 289 -14.60 -26.33 -135.43
N ILE A 290 -15.81 -25.99 -134.98
CA ILE A 290 -17.06 -26.40 -135.63
C ILE A 290 -17.21 -25.74 -137.00
N GLU A 291 -16.86 -24.45 -137.13
CA GLU A 291 -16.93 -23.69 -138.37
C GLU A 291 -15.97 -24.26 -139.43
N LYS A 292 -14.72 -24.56 -139.04
CA LYS A 292 -13.73 -25.24 -139.90
C LYS A 292 -14.19 -26.64 -140.32
N GLU A 293 -14.79 -27.40 -139.40
CA GLU A 293 -15.31 -28.73 -139.71
C GLU A 293 -16.50 -28.67 -140.69
N LYS A 294 -17.40 -27.68 -140.51
CA LYS A 294 -18.49 -27.39 -141.47
C LYS A 294 -17.94 -26.97 -142.84
N ALA A 295 -16.93 -26.09 -142.87
CA ALA A 295 -16.29 -25.65 -144.10
C ALA A 295 -15.62 -26.81 -144.85
N ARG A 296 -14.96 -27.73 -144.14
CA ARG A 296 -14.36 -28.94 -144.74
C ARG A 296 -15.43 -29.84 -145.36
N ARG A 297 -16.52 -30.12 -144.64
CA ARG A 297 -17.64 -30.93 -145.17
C ARG A 297 -18.27 -30.29 -146.40
N LYS A 298 -18.42 -28.97 -146.42
CA LYS A 298 -18.97 -28.24 -147.57
C LYS A 298 -18.05 -28.35 -148.80
N ALA A 299 -16.74 -28.19 -148.60
CA ALA A 299 -15.75 -28.36 -149.67
C ALA A 299 -15.70 -29.81 -150.21
N GLU A 300 -15.85 -30.82 -149.35
CA GLU A 300 -15.97 -32.22 -149.77
C GLU A 300 -17.22 -32.47 -150.63
N GLN A 301 -18.36 -31.89 -150.23
CA GLN A 301 -19.62 -31.99 -150.98
C GLN A 301 -19.49 -31.36 -152.38
N GLU A 302 -18.95 -30.13 -152.46
CA GLU A 302 -18.71 -29.41 -153.72
C GLU A 302 -17.73 -30.18 -154.63
N ALA A 303 -16.72 -30.85 -154.06
CA ALA A 303 -15.77 -31.68 -154.82
C ALA A 303 -16.42 -32.97 -155.39
N ILE A 304 -17.45 -33.51 -154.75
CA ILE A 304 -18.23 -34.64 -155.27
C ILE A 304 -19.15 -34.17 -156.40
N GLU A 305 -19.81 -33.03 -156.23
CA GLU A 305 -20.66 -32.41 -157.26
C GLU A 305 -19.85 -32.05 -158.51
N LEU A 306 -18.67 -31.47 -158.35
CA LEU A 306 -17.75 -31.15 -159.45
C LEU A 306 -17.29 -32.40 -160.20
N ARG A 307 -16.94 -33.48 -159.48
CA ARG A 307 -16.57 -34.77 -160.11
C ARG A 307 -17.73 -35.38 -160.91
N SER A 308 -18.95 -35.23 -160.40
CA SER A 308 -20.17 -35.70 -161.06
C SER A 308 -20.44 -34.88 -162.34
N ALA A 309 -20.27 -33.55 -162.28
CA ALA A 309 -20.38 -32.66 -163.44
C ALA A 309 -19.30 -32.94 -164.52
N ILE A 310 -18.06 -33.22 -164.13
CA ILE A 310 -16.97 -33.59 -165.06
C ILE A 310 -17.26 -34.92 -165.76
N ARG A 311 -17.79 -35.92 -165.05
CA ARG A 311 -18.22 -37.20 -165.65
C ARG A 311 -19.33 -36.99 -166.69
N LEU A 312 -20.30 -36.12 -166.40
CA LEU A 312 -21.38 -35.78 -167.32
C LEU A 312 -20.84 -35.06 -168.59
N GLN A 313 -19.93 -34.10 -168.40
CA GLN A 313 -19.27 -33.40 -169.51
C GLN A 313 -18.42 -34.34 -170.38
N ALA A 314 -17.70 -35.29 -169.79
CA ALA A 314 -16.88 -36.26 -170.51
C ALA A 314 -17.74 -37.26 -171.32
N TRP A 315 -18.87 -37.70 -170.77
CA TRP A 315 -19.83 -38.55 -171.49
C TRP A 315 -20.42 -37.83 -172.72
N TRP A 316 -20.86 -36.57 -172.57
CA TRP A 316 -21.42 -35.79 -173.68
C TRP A 316 -20.39 -35.51 -174.79
N ARG A 317 -19.15 -35.16 -174.43
CA ARG A 317 -18.05 -34.95 -175.38
C ARG A 317 -17.71 -36.22 -176.19
N GLY A 318 -17.79 -37.41 -175.57
CA GLY A 318 -17.59 -38.69 -176.26
C GLY A 318 -18.72 -39.06 -177.22
N VAL A 319 -19.96 -38.64 -176.93
CA VAL A 319 -21.12 -38.83 -177.83
C VAL A 319 -21.03 -37.92 -179.05
N MET A 320 -20.55 -36.69 -178.91
CA MET A 320 -20.35 -35.78 -180.05
C MET A 320 -19.37 -36.31 -181.11
N VAL A 321 -18.32 -37.04 -180.69
CA VAL A 321 -17.26 -37.55 -181.59
C VAL A 321 -17.69 -38.80 -182.37
N ARG A 322 -18.48 -39.70 -181.77
CA ARG A 322 -18.86 -40.98 -182.40
C ARG A 322 -20.04 -40.91 -183.37
N LYS A 323 -20.84 -39.84 -183.31
CA LYS A 323 -22.02 -39.62 -184.19
C LYS A 323 -21.82 -38.54 -185.28
N GLY A 324 -20.62 -37.98 -185.42
CA GLY A 324 -20.29 -37.09 -186.55
C GLY A 324 -20.98 -35.73 -186.54
N PHE A 325 -21.31 -35.18 -185.37
CA PHE A 325 -21.86 -33.82 -185.23
C PHE A 325 -20.76 -32.82 -184.85
N GLY A 326 -20.68 -31.68 -185.55
CA GLY A 326 -19.70 -30.64 -185.28
C GLY A 326 -18.38 -30.81 -186.05
N PRO A 327 -17.31 -30.07 -185.71
CA PRO A 327 -16.36 -29.47 -186.67
C PRO A 327 -15.35 -30.40 -187.39
N PHE A 328 -15.69 -31.67 -187.61
CA PHE A 328 -14.87 -32.68 -188.28
C PHE A 328 -15.34 -33.02 -189.72
N GLY A 329 -16.05 -32.09 -190.40
CA GLY A 329 -16.41 -32.13 -191.83
C GLY A 329 -15.74 -31.01 -192.67
N LYS A 330 -15.50 -31.25 -193.96
CA LYS A 330 -14.47 -30.63 -194.85
C LYS A 330 -14.47 -29.09 -195.05
N LYS A 331 -13.27 -28.47 -194.83
CA LYS A 331 -12.52 -27.37 -195.53
C LYS A 331 -13.20 -25.97 -195.71
N LYS A 332 -12.55 -24.79 -195.58
CA LYS A 332 -11.20 -24.33 -196.03
C LYS A 332 -10.86 -22.87 -195.55
N LYS A 333 -9.54 -22.56 -195.43
CA LYS A 333 -8.77 -21.29 -195.63
C LYS A 333 -8.76 -20.13 -194.59
N GLY A 334 -7.52 -19.72 -194.21
CA GLY A 334 -7.08 -18.30 -194.10
C GLY A 334 -6.56 -17.85 -192.72
N LYS A 335 -5.26 -17.99 -192.38
CA LYS A 335 -4.12 -17.04 -192.51
C LYS A 335 -4.11 -15.83 -191.53
N GLY A 336 -3.00 -15.66 -190.80
CA GLY A 336 -2.57 -14.39 -190.17
C GLY A 336 -2.44 -14.46 -188.63
N LYS A 337 -1.29 -14.75 -187.99
CA LYS A 337 0.05 -14.12 -187.95
C LYS A 337 0.17 -12.95 -186.94
N LYS A 338 1.05 -13.19 -185.95
CA LYS A 338 2.04 -12.28 -185.31
C LYS A 338 1.63 -11.28 -184.21
N GLY A 339 2.39 -11.39 -183.11
CA GLY A 339 2.90 -10.28 -182.28
C GLY A 339 2.29 -10.25 -180.87
N LYS A 340 2.99 -9.95 -179.79
CA LYS A 340 4.39 -9.56 -179.56
C LYS A 340 4.60 -9.53 -178.03
N LYS A 341 5.75 -10.04 -177.58
CA LYS A 341 6.57 -9.68 -176.41
C LYS A 341 5.94 -9.09 -175.12
N GLY A 342 6.36 -9.74 -174.03
CA GLY A 342 7.04 -9.10 -172.87
C GLY A 342 6.16 -8.90 -171.64
N LYS A 343 6.63 -9.04 -170.39
CA LYS A 343 7.97 -9.30 -169.83
C LYS A 343 7.80 -9.48 -168.30
N LYS A 344 8.56 -10.43 -167.71
CA LYS A 344 8.95 -10.60 -166.26
C LYS A 344 7.79 -10.88 -165.26
N GLY A 345 7.82 -11.92 -164.42
CA GLY A 345 8.87 -12.34 -163.46
C GLY A 345 8.69 -11.53 -162.17
N LYS A 346 8.68 -12.04 -160.92
CA LYS A 346 9.09 -13.28 -160.23
C LYS A 346 8.34 -13.23 -158.86
N LYS A 347 7.77 -14.33 -158.35
CA LYS A 347 8.28 -15.20 -157.25
C LYS A 347 8.60 -14.46 -155.93
N LYS A 348 8.18 -14.98 -154.77
CA LYS A 348 8.13 -16.41 -154.44
C LYS A 348 7.03 -16.72 -153.43
#